data_AF-A0A7J7SCP0-F1
#
_entry.id   AF-A0A7J7SCP0-F1
#
_cell.length_a   1.000
_cell.length_b   1.000
_cell.length_c   1.000
_cell.angle_alpha   90.00
_cell.angle_beta   90.00
_cell.angle_gamma   90.00
#
_symmetry.space_group_name_H-M   'P 1'
#
loop_
_entity.id
_entity.type
_entity.pdbx_description
1 polymer ?
#
loop_
_entity_poly.entity_id
_entity_poly.type
_entity_poly.pdbx_seq_one_letter_code
_entity_poly.pdbx_strand_id
1 'polypeptide(L)'
;MSNWRKDHLGASSSEPLKVIIIGNGPSGICLSYLLSGYTPYVKPDAVHPHPLLQRKLSEAPGVSILDQDLDYLSEGLEGRCQSPVALLFDALLRPDTDFGGNTESVLTWKLQKERAIPHVVLGRNLPGGAWHSIEGSMVTLSQGQWMGLPDLEVKDWMRRKRRGLRNSRATAGDIAHYYRDYVNKKGLGQSFVSGAVVTAVEWGIPEPSGSGAQDPSPLFQVSGFLTAEDQSQQPFSLCAHNVVLDDPGLVFNQLPKMLYPEYHKVHQMMREQSILSPSPYEGYRSLPEHQLLLFKEDRQALFQDPQGLHKVFGLSLVLVLIGSHPDLSFLPGAGAHLAVDPDQPLSAKRNPIDVEPFTYQSTQQEGLYAVGPLAGDNFVRFVQGGALAVASSLLRKEARKPP
;
A
#
# COMPACT_ATOMS: atom_id res chain seq x y z
N MET A 1 -2.73 6.45 28.01
CA MET A 1 -1.55 5.69 27.53
C MET A 1 -1.85 4.23 27.79
N SER A 2 -2.06 3.40 26.77
CA SER A 2 -2.53 2.03 26.96
C SER A 2 -1.40 1.12 27.47
N ASN A 3 -1.71 0.25 28.44
CA ASN A 3 -0.77 -0.70 29.07
C ASN A 3 -0.04 -1.60 28.06
N TRP A 4 -0.63 -1.86 26.90
CA TRP A 4 -0.06 -2.74 25.86
C TRP A 4 1.30 -2.26 25.31
N ARG A 5 1.57 -0.94 25.28
CA ARG A 5 2.84 -0.38 24.78
C ARG A 5 4.06 -0.76 25.64
N LYS A 6 3.88 -1.05 26.92
CA LYS A 6 4.99 -1.39 27.83
C LYS A 6 5.27 -2.88 27.88
N ASP A 7 4.25 -3.72 27.79
CA ASP A 7 4.37 -5.15 28.11
C ASP A 7 5.01 -5.98 26.98
N HIS A 8 4.84 -5.63 25.70
CA HIS A 8 5.37 -6.44 24.58
C HIS A 8 6.61 -5.88 23.87
N LEU A 9 6.89 -4.58 24.03
CA LEU A 9 8.10 -3.95 23.45
C LEU A 9 9.26 -3.86 24.45
N GLY A 10 8.97 -3.93 25.76
CA GLY A 10 9.97 -3.85 26.83
C GLY A 10 10.28 -5.18 27.53
N ALA A 11 9.45 -6.21 27.36
CA ALA A 11 9.70 -7.55 27.86
C ALA A 11 9.64 -8.55 26.71
N SER A 12 10.59 -9.49 26.69
CA SER A 12 10.55 -10.70 25.88
C SER A 12 9.23 -11.43 26.15
N SER A 13 8.21 -11.14 25.34
CA SER A 13 7.04 -11.98 25.22
C SER A 13 7.52 -13.35 24.74
N SER A 14 7.39 -14.38 25.57
CA SER A 14 7.87 -15.74 25.26
C SER A 14 7.13 -16.36 24.08
N GLU A 15 5.94 -15.86 23.75
CA GLU A 15 5.17 -16.30 22.59
C GLU A 15 5.38 -15.37 21.39
N PRO A 16 5.68 -15.93 20.20
CA PRO A 16 5.78 -15.14 18.99
C PRO A 16 4.43 -14.57 18.56
N LEU A 17 4.43 -13.33 18.07
CA LEU A 17 3.27 -12.71 17.44
C LEU A 17 2.83 -13.53 16.22
N LYS A 18 1.54 -13.47 15.89
CA LYS A 18 1.05 -14.12 14.67
C LYS A 18 1.47 -13.34 13.44
N VAL A 19 1.40 -12.00 13.49
CA VAL A 19 1.71 -11.11 12.35
C VAL A 19 2.39 -9.83 12.81
N ILE A 20 3.47 -9.44 12.13
CA ILE A 20 4.05 -8.09 12.18
C ILE A 20 3.88 -7.44 10.81
N ILE A 21 3.35 -6.22 10.78
CA ILE A 21 3.20 -5.40 9.57
C ILE A 21 4.24 -4.27 9.66
N ILE A 22 5.14 -4.20 8.69
CA ILE A 22 6.17 -3.17 8.58
C ILE A 22 5.72 -2.16 7.53
N GLY A 23 5.29 -0.99 8.00
CA GLY A 23 4.66 0.07 7.20
C GLY A 23 3.24 0.34 7.69
N ASN A 24 2.99 1.58 8.10
CA ASN A 24 1.70 2.03 8.63
C ASN A 24 0.94 2.95 7.66
N GLY A 25 1.15 2.71 6.36
CA GLY A 25 0.45 3.36 5.27
C GLY A 25 -0.98 2.83 5.09
N PRO A 26 -1.69 3.24 4.02
CA PRO A 26 -3.06 2.82 3.78
C PRO A 26 -3.22 1.29 3.63
N SER A 27 -2.24 0.58 3.05
CA SER A 27 -2.21 -0.88 2.95
C SER A 27 -2.13 -1.53 4.33
N GLY A 28 -1.14 -1.12 5.15
CA GLY A 28 -1.00 -1.61 6.53
C GLY A 28 -2.21 -1.30 7.41
N ILE A 29 -2.86 -0.14 7.23
CA ILE A 29 -4.11 0.19 7.95
C ILE A 29 -5.27 -0.69 7.49
N CYS A 30 -5.44 -0.88 6.18
CA CYS A 30 -6.49 -1.74 5.65
C CYS A 30 -6.32 -3.19 6.12
N LEU A 31 -5.09 -3.69 6.14
CA LEU A 31 -4.80 -5.03 6.64
C LEU A 31 -5.07 -5.13 8.14
N SER A 32 -4.60 -4.19 8.96
CA SER A 32 -4.90 -4.16 10.39
C SER A 32 -6.40 -4.10 10.68
N TYR A 33 -7.17 -3.39 9.87
CA TYR A 33 -8.64 -3.36 9.95
C TYR A 33 -9.25 -4.76 9.76
N LEU A 34 -8.86 -5.47 8.71
CA LEU A 34 -9.33 -6.83 8.43
C LEU A 34 -8.88 -7.83 9.52
N LEU A 35 -7.61 -7.80 9.91
CA LEU A 35 -7.05 -8.66 10.95
C LEU A 35 -7.62 -8.37 12.35
N SER A 36 -8.21 -7.20 12.57
CA SER A 36 -8.94 -6.88 13.81
C SER A 36 -10.35 -7.47 13.86
N GLY A 37 -10.74 -8.26 12.85
CA GLY A 37 -12.02 -8.96 12.79
C GLY A 37 -13.11 -8.21 12.03
N TYR A 38 -12.82 -7.08 11.40
CA TYR A 38 -13.77 -6.39 10.53
C TYR A 38 -13.94 -7.16 9.23
N THR A 39 -15.07 -7.84 9.11
CA THR A 39 -15.34 -8.82 8.06
C THR A 39 -16.27 -8.24 6.99
N PRO A 40 -15.90 -8.30 5.70
CA PRO A 40 -16.74 -7.88 4.58
C PRO A 40 -17.76 -8.95 4.19
N TYR A 41 -19.01 -8.52 3.98
CA TYR A 41 -20.09 -9.29 3.42
C TYR A 41 -20.75 -8.51 2.29
N VAL A 42 -21.40 -9.18 1.34
CA VAL A 42 -22.30 -8.51 0.41
C VAL A 42 -23.51 -7.96 1.20
N LYS A 43 -23.86 -6.69 0.99
CA LYS A 43 -25.06 -6.07 1.55
C LYS A 43 -26.30 -6.86 1.12
N PRO A 44 -27.27 -7.09 2.02
CA PRO A 44 -28.60 -7.53 1.60
C PRO A 44 -29.15 -6.58 0.54
N ASP A 45 -29.72 -7.13 -0.53
CA ASP A 45 -30.34 -6.40 -1.65
C ASP A 45 -29.40 -5.56 -2.54
N ALA A 46 -28.08 -5.58 -2.30
CA ALA A 46 -27.15 -4.94 -3.21
C ALA A 46 -27.04 -5.72 -4.53
N VAL A 47 -27.15 -4.99 -5.64
CA VAL A 47 -26.95 -5.53 -6.98
C VAL A 47 -25.70 -4.88 -7.57
N HIS A 48 -24.69 -5.70 -7.81
CA HIS A 48 -23.48 -5.27 -8.49
C HIS A 48 -23.78 -5.03 -9.99
N PRO A 49 -23.32 -3.93 -10.58
CA PRO A 49 -23.61 -3.58 -11.97
C PRO A 49 -23.00 -4.55 -12.98
N HIS A 50 -21.86 -5.17 -12.65
CA HIS A 50 -21.23 -6.20 -13.48
C HIS A 50 -21.99 -7.53 -13.39
N PRO A 51 -22.67 -8.02 -14.46
CA PRO A 51 -23.60 -9.16 -14.36
C PRO A 51 -22.94 -10.49 -13.97
N LEU A 52 -21.72 -10.76 -14.46
CA LEU A 52 -21.00 -11.99 -14.10
C LEU A 52 -20.62 -12.00 -12.62
N LEU A 53 -19.97 -10.94 -12.12
CA LEU A 53 -19.66 -10.80 -10.70
C LEU A 53 -20.93 -10.86 -9.83
N GLN A 54 -22.03 -10.21 -10.24
CA GLN A 54 -23.31 -10.31 -9.51
C GLN A 54 -23.80 -11.76 -9.39
N ARG A 55 -23.73 -12.54 -10.48
CA ARG A 55 -24.10 -13.95 -10.46
C ARG A 55 -23.23 -14.72 -9.48
N LYS A 56 -21.89 -14.59 -9.56
CA LYS A 56 -20.94 -15.26 -8.67
C LYS A 56 -21.18 -14.92 -7.19
N LEU A 57 -21.40 -13.64 -6.86
CA LEU A 57 -21.72 -13.20 -5.50
C LEU A 57 -23.03 -13.79 -4.97
N SER A 58 -23.98 -14.11 -5.87
CA SER A 58 -25.29 -14.67 -5.50
C SER A 58 -25.24 -16.18 -5.24
N GLU A 59 -24.14 -16.87 -5.57
CA GLU A 59 -24.00 -18.32 -5.36
C GLU A 59 -23.73 -18.67 -3.88
N ALA A 60 -23.15 -17.74 -3.11
CA ALA A 60 -22.81 -17.92 -1.71
C ALA A 60 -23.32 -16.77 -0.82
N PRO A 61 -24.66 -16.53 -0.76
CA PRO A 61 -25.21 -15.43 0.01
C PRO A 61 -24.91 -15.60 1.51
N GLY A 62 -24.53 -14.51 2.16
CA GLY A 62 -24.22 -14.50 3.60
C GLY A 62 -22.84 -15.06 3.96
N VAL A 63 -22.07 -15.60 3.01
CA VAL A 63 -20.66 -15.96 3.21
C VAL A 63 -19.79 -14.72 3.07
N SER A 64 -18.82 -14.53 3.96
CA SER A 64 -17.90 -13.38 3.86
C SER A 64 -17.05 -13.48 2.60
N ILE A 65 -16.70 -12.33 2.02
CA ILE A 65 -15.74 -12.28 0.90
C ILE A 65 -14.38 -12.91 1.29
N LEU A 66 -13.98 -12.81 2.56
CA LEU A 66 -12.74 -13.43 3.06
C LEU A 66 -12.75 -14.96 2.99
N ASP A 67 -13.93 -15.58 3.03
CA ASP A 67 -14.09 -17.03 3.04
C ASP A 67 -14.45 -17.60 1.66
N GLN A 68 -14.72 -16.73 0.68
CA GLN A 68 -15.03 -17.12 -0.70
C GLN A 68 -13.77 -17.28 -1.54
N ASP A 69 -13.91 -17.96 -2.68
CA ASP A 69 -12.82 -18.14 -3.65
C ASP A 69 -12.53 -16.83 -4.38
N LEU A 70 -11.40 -16.20 -4.04
CA LEU A 70 -11.01 -14.92 -4.62
C LEU A 70 -10.60 -15.05 -6.09
N ASP A 71 -10.06 -16.19 -6.51
CA ASP A 71 -9.72 -16.45 -7.93
C ASP A 71 -11.00 -16.49 -8.75
N TYR A 72 -11.93 -17.35 -8.33
CA TYR A 72 -13.24 -17.45 -8.96
C TYR A 72 -13.98 -16.11 -9.01
N LEU A 73 -14.00 -15.34 -7.91
CA LEU A 73 -14.67 -14.04 -7.90
C LEU A 73 -14.00 -13.00 -8.81
N SER A 74 -12.69 -13.08 -9.00
CA SER A 74 -11.91 -12.14 -9.81
C SER A 74 -11.99 -12.41 -11.32
N GLU A 75 -12.35 -13.61 -11.78
CA GLU A 75 -12.29 -13.91 -13.22
C GLU A 75 -13.22 -13.00 -14.04
N GLY A 76 -12.68 -12.49 -15.15
CA GLY A 76 -13.39 -11.64 -16.10
C GLY A 76 -13.49 -10.18 -15.67
N LEU A 77 -12.88 -9.78 -14.55
CA LEU A 77 -12.74 -8.39 -14.18
C LEU A 77 -11.57 -7.75 -14.93
N GLU A 78 -11.85 -6.60 -15.55
CA GLU A 78 -10.85 -5.78 -16.23
C GLU A 78 -10.70 -4.44 -15.53
N GLY A 79 -9.51 -3.87 -15.57
CA GLY A 79 -9.26 -2.54 -15.02
C GLY A 79 -7.80 -2.12 -15.12
N ARG A 80 -7.45 -1.11 -14.33
CA ARG A 80 -6.15 -0.41 -14.43
C ARG A 80 -5.07 -1.00 -13.51
N CYS A 81 -5.41 -2.03 -12.76
CA CYS A 81 -4.52 -2.76 -11.88
C CYS A 81 -4.28 -4.16 -12.46
N GLN A 82 -3.07 -4.69 -12.30
CA GLN A 82 -2.74 -6.05 -12.75
C GLN A 82 -3.13 -7.11 -11.70
N SER A 83 -3.35 -6.70 -10.44
CA SER A 83 -3.76 -7.62 -9.39
C SER A 83 -5.25 -7.99 -9.50
N PRO A 84 -5.57 -9.29 -9.60
CA PRO A 84 -6.96 -9.76 -9.70
C PRO A 84 -7.76 -9.46 -8.43
N VAL A 85 -7.15 -9.59 -7.25
CA VAL A 85 -7.83 -9.32 -5.97
C VAL A 85 -8.03 -7.82 -5.76
N ALA A 86 -7.07 -6.99 -6.20
CA ALA A 86 -7.23 -5.54 -6.18
C ALA A 86 -8.37 -5.05 -7.08
N LEU A 87 -8.51 -5.62 -8.27
CA LEU A 87 -9.64 -5.34 -9.16
C LEU A 87 -10.98 -5.77 -8.54
N LEU A 88 -11.05 -6.99 -7.99
CA LEU A 88 -12.23 -7.50 -7.32
C LEU A 88 -12.65 -6.62 -6.15
N PHE A 89 -11.73 -6.36 -5.22
CA PHE A 89 -12.09 -5.64 -4.01
C PHE A 89 -12.46 -4.19 -4.30
N ASP A 90 -11.82 -3.58 -5.29
CA ASP A 90 -12.20 -2.26 -5.75
C ASP A 90 -13.57 -2.23 -6.46
N ALA A 91 -13.88 -3.21 -7.31
CA ALA A 91 -15.20 -3.34 -7.93
C ALA A 91 -16.30 -3.47 -6.86
N LEU A 92 -16.04 -4.21 -5.78
CA LEU A 92 -16.97 -4.36 -4.65
C LEU A 92 -17.11 -3.09 -3.79
N LEU A 93 -16.01 -2.38 -3.55
CA LEU A 93 -16.01 -1.16 -2.76
C LEU A 93 -16.60 0.03 -3.53
N ARG A 94 -16.35 0.11 -4.83
CA ARG A 94 -16.68 1.28 -5.65
C ARG A 94 -17.05 0.84 -7.08
N PRO A 95 -18.23 0.24 -7.28
CA PRO A 95 -18.63 -0.25 -8.60
C PRO A 95 -18.62 0.85 -9.67
N ASP A 96 -18.18 0.51 -10.88
CA ASP A 96 -18.11 1.39 -12.07
C ASP A 96 -17.30 2.69 -11.91
N THR A 97 -16.43 2.78 -10.91
CA THR A 97 -15.70 4.02 -10.61
C THR A 97 -14.80 4.47 -11.77
N ASP A 98 -14.22 3.55 -12.53
CA ASP A 98 -13.40 3.90 -13.70
C ASP A 98 -14.22 4.49 -14.87
N PHE A 99 -15.53 4.21 -14.92
CA PHE A 99 -16.47 4.80 -15.87
C PHE A 99 -17.11 6.10 -15.35
N GLY A 100 -16.65 6.61 -14.20
CA GLY A 100 -17.24 7.80 -13.57
C GLY A 100 -18.54 7.52 -12.82
N GLY A 101 -18.86 6.25 -12.56
CA GLY A 101 -19.97 5.85 -11.70
C GLY A 101 -19.81 6.35 -10.27
N ASN A 102 -20.94 6.50 -9.57
CA ASN A 102 -20.99 6.86 -8.15
C ASN A 102 -21.87 5.88 -7.36
N THR A 103 -21.88 4.62 -7.80
CA THR A 103 -22.59 3.53 -7.13
C THR A 103 -21.98 3.31 -5.75
N GLU A 104 -22.82 3.14 -4.74
CA GLU A 104 -22.35 2.82 -3.39
C GLU A 104 -21.67 1.45 -3.36
N SER A 105 -20.82 1.24 -2.35
CA SER A 105 -20.24 -0.09 -2.11
C SER A 105 -21.34 -1.14 -1.97
N VAL A 106 -21.12 -2.31 -2.58
CA VAL A 106 -21.96 -3.49 -2.36
C VAL A 106 -21.61 -4.23 -1.07
N LEU A 107 -20.61 -3.75 -0.32
CA LEU A 107 -20.13 -4.40 0.90
C LEU A 107 -20.73 -3.77 2.17
N THR A 108 -21.01 -4.62 3.14
CA THR A 108 -21.27 -4.26 4.53
C THR A 108 -20.25 -4.94 5.44
N TRP A 109 -20.05 -4.36 6.61
CA TRP A 109 -18.95 -4.74 7.52
C TRP A 109 -19.50 -5.18 8.87
N LYS A 110 -19.02 -6.33 9.35
CA LYS A 110 -19.35 -6.84 10.69
C LYS A 110 -18.06 -7.03 11.49
N LEU A 111 -18.03 -6.52 12.71
CA LEU A 111 -16.93 -6.78 13.63
C LEU A 111 -17.13 -8.14 14.31
N GLN A 112 -16.25 -9.09 14.02
CA GLN A 112 -16.25 -10.45 14.57
C GLN A 112 -14.92 -10.68 15.31
N LYS A 113 -14.92 -10.48 16.62
CA LYS A 113 -13.70 -10.52 17.45
C LYS A 113 -13.06 -11.91 17.47
N GLU A 114 -13.87 -12.95 17.33
CA GLU A 114 -13.46 -14.35 17.21
C GLU A 114 -12.61 -14.63 15.96
N ARG A 115 -12.67 -13.75 14.95
CA ARG A 115 -11.84 -13.82 13.74
C ARG A 115 -10.59 -12.96 13.82
N ALA A 116 -10.37 -12.24 14.93
CA ALA A 116 -9.23 -11.35 15.04
C ALA A 116 -7.93 -12.15 15.13
N ILE A 117 -6.94 -11.77 14.32
CA ILE A 117 -5.58 -12.31 14.36
C ILE A 117 -4.69 -11.31 15.11
N PRO A 118 -4.06 -11.68 16.24
CA PRO A 118 -3.15 -10.80 16.97
C PRO A 118 -2.01 -10.28 16.09
N HIS A 119 -1.87 -8.95 16.00
CA HIS A 119 -0.89 -8.33 15.10
C HIS A 119 -0.36 -7.01 15.65
N VAL A 120 0.81 -6.59 15.15
CA VAL A 120 1.43 -5.29 15.40
C VAL A 120 1.72 -4.61 14.06
N VAL A 121 1.47 -3.30 13.98
CA VAL A 121 1.83 -2.43 12.85
C VAL A 121 2.95 -1.50 13.31
N LEU A 122 4.12 -1.63 12.70
CA LEU A 122 5.30 -0.81 12.93
C LEU A 122 5.39 0.26 11.83
N GLY A 123 5.64 1.52 12.20
CA GLY A 123 5.90 2.55 11.21
C GLY A 123 6.62 3.76 11.79
N ARG A 124 7.47 4.37 10.94
CA ARG A 124 8.29 5.53 11.30
C ARG A 124 7.44 6.76 11.68
N ASN A 125 6.30 6.93 11.02
CA ASN A 125 5.40 8.07 11.18
C ASN A 125 4.12 7.73 11.98
N LEU A 126 3.21 8.70 12.10
CA LEU A 126 1.83 8.48 12.50
C LEU A 126 1.08 7.60 11.46
N PRO A 127 -0.05 6.98 11.82
CA PRO A 127 -0.86 6.22 10.87
C PRO A 127 -1.21 7.06 9.64
N GLY A 128 -0.93 6.51 8.46
CA GLY A 128 -0.93 7.21 7.18
C GLY A 128 0.44 7.21 6.50
N GLY A 129 1.51 6.79 7.18
CA GLY A 129 2.81 6.55 6.55
C GLY A 129 3.39 7.80 5.87
N ALA A 130 3.73 7.70 4.58
CA ALA A 130 4.34 8.80 3.84
C ALA A 130 3.43 10.03 3.65
N TRP A 131 2.12 9.92 3.86
CA TRP A 131 1.23 11.08 3.79
C TRP A 131 1.58 12.18 4.81
N HIS A 132 2.26 11.83 5.90
CA HIS A 132 2.80 12.80 6.87
C HIS A 132 4.10 13.47 6.44
N SER A 133 4.76 12.94 5.41
CA SER A 133 6.01 13.47 4.86
C SER A 133 5.79 14.31 3.59
N ILE A 134 4.57 14.34 3.07
CA ILE A 134 4.17 15.17 1.93
C ILE A 134 3.71 16.54 2.46
N GLU A 135 4.10 17.61 1.77
CA GLU A 135 3.64 18.96 2.14
C GLU A 135 2.11 18.99 2.16
N GLY A 136 1.54 19.37 3.31
CA GLY A 136 0.10 19.22 3.56
C GLY A 136 -0.79 20.01 2.61
N SER A 137 -0.28 21.05 1.95
CA SER A 137 -0.97 21.88 0.97
C SER A 137 -1.11 21.21 -0.41
N MET A 138 -0.25 20.21 -0.72
CA MET A 138 -0.28 19.49 -1.98
C MET A 138 -1.59 18.71 -2.12
N VAL A 139 -2.11 18.63 -3.34
CA VAL A 139 -3.35 17.92 -3.63
C VAL A 139 -3.08 16.50 -4.11
N THR A 140 -4.01 15.60 -3.81
CA THR A 140 -3.97 14.21 -4.28
C THR A 140 -4.03 14.16 -5.80
N LEU A 141 -3.27 13.25 -6.38
CA LEU A 141 -3.33 12.95 -7.81
C LEU A 141 -4.69 12.33 -8.14
N SER A 142 -5.08 11.28 -7.39
CA SER A 142 -6.39 10.64 -7.50
C SER A 142 -7.51 11.47 -6.89
N GLN A 143 -8.77 11.15 -7.23
CA GLN A 143 -9.91 11.80 -6.59
C GLN A 143 -9.87 11.56 -5.07
N GLY A 144 -10.21 12.57 -4.27
CA GLY A 144 -10.14 12.49 -2.81
C GLY A 144 -10.99 11.34 -2.25
N GLN A 145 -12.13 11.06 -2.89
CA GLN A 145 -12.99 9.92 -2.52
C GLN A 145 -12.32 8.54 -2.73
N TRP A 146 -11.36 8.43 -3.65
CA TRP A 146 -10.64 7.17 -3.91
C TRP A 146 -9.52 6.91 -2.91
N MET A 147 -9.23 7.87 -2.05
CA MET A 147 -8.23 7.76 -0.99
C MET A 147 -8.77 7.07 0.27
N GLY A 148 -10.08 6.80 0.31
CA GLY A 148 -10.75 6.22 1.46
C GLY A 148 -10.47 4.75 1.66
N LEU A 149 -10.39 4.37 2.92
CA LEU A 149 -10.35 3.00 3.41
C LEU A 149 -11.78 2.47 3.61
N PRO A 150 -11.96 1.14 3.80
CA PRO A 150 -13.28 0.54 3.86
C PRO A 150 -14.12 1.05 5.04
N ASP A 151 -15.45 1.04 4.93
CA ASP A 151 -16.36 1.37 6.05
C ASP A 151 -16.21 2.80 6.65
N LEU A 152 -15.49 3.71 5.97
CA LEU A 152 -15.45 5.13 6.31
C LEU A 152 -15.13 5.99 5.08
N GLU A 153 -16.14 6.54 4.41
CA GLU A 153 -15.91 7.35 3.22
C GLU A 153 -15.20 8.69 3.54
N VAL A 154 -14.23 9.06 2.70
CA VAL A 154 -13.52 10.35 2.82
C VAL A 154 -14.50 11.51 2.66
N LYS A 155 -15.46 11.41 1.73
CA LYS A 155 -16.48 12.45 1.51
C LYS A 155 -17.29 12.75 2.76
N ASP A 156 -17.71 11.70 3.47
CA ASP A 156 -18.42 11.82 4.74
C ASP A 156 -17.55 12.38 5.86
N TRP A 157 -16.31 11.92 5.94
CA TRP A 157 -15.36 12.44 6.92
C TRP A 157 -15.08 13.93 6.70
N MET A 158 -14.84 14.36 5.46
CA MET A 158 -14.63 15.76 5.07
C MET A 158 -15.83 16.63 5.45
N ARG A 159 -17.05 16.19 5.11
CA ARG A 159 -18.30 16.88 5.47
C ARG A 159 -18.40 17.10 6.98
N ARG A 160 -18.13 16.07 7.79
CA ARG A 160 -18.15 16.19 9.27
C ARG A 160 -17.09 17.13 9.81
N LYS A 161 -15.93 17.23 9.15
CA LYS A 161 -14.84 18.16 9.52
C LYS A 161 -15.03 19.57 8.96
N ARG A 162 -16.15 19.86 8.29
CA ARG A 162 -16.43 21.13 7.58
C ARG A 162 -15.34 21.48 6.55
N ARG A 163 -14.80 20.46 5.89
CA ARG A 163 -13.84 20.57 4.79
C ARG A 163 -14.49 20.20 3.47
N GLY A 164 -13.98 20.75 2.37
CA GLY A 164 -14.46 20.49 1.01
C GLY A 164 -13.36 19.91 0.13
N LEU A 165 -13.75 19.15 -0.90
CA LEU A 165 -12.83 18.73 -1.95
C LEU A 165 -12.66 19.87 -2.95
N ARG A 166 -11.41 20.21 -3.29
CA ARG A 166 -11.11 21.20 -4.34
C ARG A 166 -10.97 20.47 -5.66
N ASN A 167 -11.84 20.73 -6.64
CA ASN A 167 -11.87 20.00 -7.92
C ASN A 167 -11.89 18.46 -7.73
N SER A 168 -12.68 17.98 -6.77
CA SER A 168 -12.76 16.56 -6.38
C SER A 168 -11.45 15.93 -5.83
N ARG A 169 -10.42 16.74 -5.54
CA ARG A 169 -9.17 16.31 -4.89
C ARG A 169 -9.17 16.68 -3.41
N ALA A 170 -8.47 15.88 -2.60
CA ALA A 170 -8.19 16.17 -1.20
C ALA A 170 -6.76 16.74 -1.09
N THR A 171 -6.43 17.42 0.01
CA THR A 171 -5.02 17.75 0.29
C THR A 171 -4.32 16.57 0.94
N ALA A 172 -2.99 16.48 0.82
CA ALA A 172 -2.18 15.48 1.51
C ALA A 172 -2.36 15.57 3.03
N GLY A 173 -2.47 16.79 3.55
CA GLY A 173 -2.79 17.04 4.95
C GLY A 173 -4.17 16.49 5.35
N ASP A 174 -5.19 16.62 4.51
CA ASP A 174 -6.50 16.02 4.78
C ASP A 174 -6.43 14.49 4.83
N ILE A 175 -5.71 13.88 3.89
CA ILE A 175 -5.59 12.42 3.80
C ILE A 175 -4.79 11.85 4.99
N ALA A 176 -3.70 12.52 5.38
CA ALA A 176 -2.94 12.16 6.58
C ALA A 176 -3.82 12.20 7.85
N HIS A 177 -4.65 13.26 7.99
CA HIS A 177 -5.60 13.37 9.09
C HIS A 177 -6.70 12.30 9.03
N TYR A 178 -7.21 12.02 7.84
CA TYR A 178 -8.22 10.99 7.61
C TYR A 178 -7.73 9.61 8.06
N TYR A 179 -6.51 9.20 7.71
CA TYR A 179 -5.96 7.90 8.12
C TYR A 179 -5.74 7.78 9.62
N ARG A 180 -5.25 8.84 10.26
CA ARG A 180 -5.14 8.88 11.74
C ARG A 180 -6.52 8.74 12.40
N ASP A 181 -7.49 9.52 11.93
CA ASP A 181 -8.86 9.48 12.45
C ASP A 181 -9.54 8.14 12.16
N TYR A 182 -9.22 7.49 11.04
CA TYR A 182 -9.70 6.15 10.70
C TYR A 182 -9.25 5.12 11.74
N VAL A 183 -7.94 5.06 12.02
CA VAL A 183 -7.37 4.14 13.03
C VAL A 183 -8.01 4.35 14.40
N ASN A 184 -8.22 5.61 14.80
CA ASN A 184 -8.89 5.94 16.06
C ASN A 184 -10.36 5.50 16.06
N LYS A 185 -11.12 5.84 15.00
CA LYS A 185 -12.56 5.58 14.91
C LYS A 185 -12.89 4.09 14.81
N LYS A 186 -12.00 3.30 14.21
CA LYS A 186 -12.13 1.84 14.11
C LYS A 186 -11.50 1.09 15.28
N GLY A 187 -11.01 1.78 16.31
CA GLY A 187 -10.44 1.15 17.49
C GLY A 187 -9.22 0.28 17.20
N LEU A 188 -8.43 0.64 16.17
CA LEU A 188 -7.26 -0.12 15.74
C LEU A 188 -5.99 0.33 16.47
N GLY A 189 -6.05 1.47 17.16
CA GLY A 189 -4.89 2.16 17.72
C GLY A 189 -4.03 1.33 18.68
N GLN A 190 -4.58 0.28 19.33
CA GLN A 190 -3.73 -0.61 20.12
C GLN A 190 -2.66 -1.28 19.26
N SER A 191 -2.99 -1.74 18.05
CA SER A 191 -2.05 -2.49 17.19
C SER A 191 -0.94 -1.63 16.59
N PHE A 192 -0.99 -0.29 16.70
CA PHE A 192 -0.06 0.61 16.02
C PHE A 192 1.04 1.13 16.93
N VAL A 193 2.28 0.93 16.49
CA VAL A 193 3.50 1.45 17.10
C VAL A 193 4.15 2.45 16.16
N SER A 194 3.79 3.73 16.35
CA SER A 194 4.40 4.86 15.64
C SER A 194 5.78 5.20 16.19
N GLY A 195 6.66 5.71 15.32
CA GLY A 195 8.06 5.99 15.65
C GLY A 195 8.95 4.75 15.61
N ALA A 196 8.43 3.60 15.20
CA ALA A 196 9.22 2.37 15.07
C ALA A 196 10.00 2.36 13.76
N VAL A 197 11.33 2.20 13.87
CA VAL A 197 12.24 1.97 12.77
C VAL A 197 12.73 0.53 12.87
N VAL A 198 12.39 -0.30 11.89
CA VAL A 198 12.93 -1.66 11.76
C VAL A 198 14.32 -1.57 11.12
N THR A 199 15.29 -2.25 11.72
CA THR A 199 16.70 -2.28 11.27
C THR A 199 17.15 -3.64 10.79
N ALA A 200 16.52 -4.72 11.25
CA ALA A 200 16.76 -6.06 10.72
C ALA A 200 15.52 -6.94 10.83
N VAL A 201 15.28 -7.75 9.80
CA VAL A 201 14.33 -8.87 9.80
C VAL A 201 15.14 -10.09 9.39
N GLU A 202 15.24 -11.05 10.30
CA GLU A 202 16.01 -12.28 10.14
C GLU A 202 15.09 -13.49 10.26
N TRP A 203 15.44 -14.58 9.59
CA TRP A 203 14.73 -15.85 9.69
C TRP A 203 15.73 -16.99 9.48
N GLY A 204 15.54 -18.09 10.20
CA GLY A 204 16.34 -19.30 10.07
C GLY A 204 15.67 -20.35 9.18
N ILE A 205 16.45 -21.35 8.73
CA ILE A 205 15.89 -22.58 8.17
C ILE A 205 15.24 -23.35 9.33
N PRO A 206 13.99 -23.83 9.21
CA PRO A 206 13.40 -24.68 10.23
C PRO A 206 14.32 -25.89 10.47
N GLU A 207 14.89 -26.03 11.67
CA GLU A 207 15.61 -27.24 12.06
C GLU A 207 14.64 -28.43 11.90
N PRO A 208 15.00 -29.51 11.17
CA PRO A 208 14.12 -30.66 11.03
C PRO A 208 13.92 -31.28 12.41
N SER A 209 12.74 -31.06 13.01
CA SER A 209 12.41 -31.67 14.29
C SER A 209 12.34 -33.17 14.11
N GLY A 210 13.35 -33.87 14.64
CA GLY A 210 13.43 -35.32 14.64
C GLY A 210 12.38 -35.95 15.56
N SER A 211 11.10 -35.91 15.17
CA SER A 211 10.00 -36.78 15.61
C SER A 211 8.67 -36.18 15.18
N GLY A 212 8.10 -36.61 14.04
CA GLY A 212 6.65 -36.59 13.71
C GLY A 212 5.80 -35.31 13.93
N ALA A 213 6.39 -34.20 14.34
CA ALA A 213 5.74 -32.91 14.55
C ALA A 213 5.80 -32.13 13.25
N GLN A 214 4.71 -31.42 12.94
CA GLN A 214 4.57 -30.56 11.76
C GLN A 214 5.82 -29.69 11.57
N ASP A 215 6.24 -29.51 10.31
CA ASP A 215 7.35 -28.63 9.96
C ASP A 215 7.21 -27.30 10.74
N PRO A 216 8.26 -26.84 11.43
CA PRO A 216 8.18 -25.61 12.18
C PRO A 216 7.87 -24.47 11.22
N SER A 217 6.72 -23.79 11.40
CA SER A 217 6.42 -22.57 10.66
C SER A 217 7.57 -21.57 10.86
N PRO A 218 8.02 -20.87 9.81
CA PRO A 218 9.18 -19.98 9.89
C PRO A 218 8.98 -18.94 10.98
N LEU A 219 9.99 -18.81 11.84
CA LEU A 219 10.01 -17.82 12.92
C LEU A 219 10.88 -16.65 12.47
N PHE A 220 10.25 -15.48 12.31
CA PHE A 220 10.92 -14.23 12.00
C PHE A 220 11.32 -13.51 13.27
N GLN A 221 12.55 -13.00 13.29
CA GLN A 221 13.03 -12.06 14.30
C GLN A 221 13.10 -10.66 13.68
N VAL A 222 12.32 -9.73 14.21
CA VAL A 222 12.25 -8.33 13.78
C VAL A 222 12.86 -7.45 14.85
N SER A 223 13.90 -6.70 14.54
CA SER A 223 14.59 -5.80 15.47
C SER A 223 14.66 -4.38 14.95
N GLY A 224 14.78 -3.42 15.86
CA GLY A 224 14.76 -2.00 15.53
C GLY A 224 14.83 -1.11 16.75
N PHE A 225 14.44 0.15 16.56
CA PHE A 225 14.33 1.13 17.64
C PHE A 225 13.05 1.97 17.53
N LEU A 226 12.56 2.42 18.69
CA LEU A 226 11.52 3.42 18.81
C LEU A 226 12.17 4.79 18.96
N THR A 227 11.78 5.73 18.10
CA THR A 227 12.16 7.14 18.21
C THR A 227 11.11 7.87 19.05
N ALA A 228 11.51 8.36 20.22
CA ALA A 228 10.66 9.18 21.08
C ALA A 228 10.59 10.64 20.60
N GLU A 229 9.67 11.43 21.17
CA GLU A 229 9.49 12.85 20.82
C GLU A 229 10.76 13.70 21.08
N ASP A 230 11.56 13.30 22.06
CA ASP A 230 12.85 13.91 22.40
C ASP A 230 14.03 13.38 21.55
N GLN A 231 13.73 12.63 20.49
CA GLN A 231 14.69 11.94 19.60
C GLN A 231 15.54 10.86 20.29
N SER A 232 15.24 10.49 21.54
CA SER A 232 15.86 9.32 22.16
C SER A 232 15.43 8.04 21.44
N GLN A 233 16.32 7.06 21.44
CA GLN A 233 16.10 5.77 20.77
C GLN A 233 16.04 4.65 21.81
N GLN A 234 14.96 3.87 21.77
CA GLN A 234 14.81 2.68 22.59
C GLN A 234 14.78 1.42 21.70
N PRO A 235 15.72 0.47 21.86
CA PRO A 235 15.74 -0.73 21.02
C PRO A 235 14.54 -1.65 21.32
N PHE A 236 14.11 -2.41 20.30
CA PHE A 236 13.12 -3.48 20.44
C PHE A 236 13.54 -4.73 19.64
N SER A 237 13.04 -5.89 20.05
CA SER A 237 13.13 -7.14 19.30
C SER A 237 11.83 -7.94 19.48
N LEU A 238 11.25 -8.39 18.37
CA LEU A 238 9.97 -9.10 18.32
C LEU A 238 10.13 -10.37 17.49
N CYS A 239 9.47 -11.45 17.92
CA CYS A 239 9.37 -12.68 17.12
C CYS A 239 7.96 -12.80 16.52
N ALA A 240 7.85 -13.23 15.26
CA ALA A 240 6.55 -13.46 14.62
C ALA A 240 6.56 -14.62 13.63
N HIS A 241 5.37 -15.19 13.40
CA HIS A 241 5.19 -16.26 12.40
C HIS A 241 5.05 -15.72 10.98
N ASN A 242 4.57 -14.48 10.85
CA ASN A 242 4.38 -13.83 9.56
C ASN A 242 4.84 -12.38 9.62
N VAL A 243 5.50 -11.93 8.55
CA VAL A 243 5.91 -10.54 8.35
C VAL A 243 5.27 -10.02 7.07
N VAL A 244 4.65 -8.85 7.14
CA VAL A 244 4.07 -8.16 5.99
C VAL A 244 4.84 -6.88 5.73
N LEU A 245 5.33 -6.70 4.50
CA LEU A 245 6.03 -5.50 4.07
C LEU A 245 5.08 -4.56 3.32
N ASP A 246 5.06 -3.29 3.68
CA ASP A 246 4.26 -2.23 3.05
C ASP A 246 5.15 -1.01 2.70
N ASP A 247 5.18 -0.60 1.42
CA ASP A 247 5.83 0.62 0.96
C ASP A 247 4.78 1.70 0.64
N PRO A 248 4.93 2.96 1.05
CA PRO A 248 3.92 3.98 0.78
C PRO A 248 4.04 4.67 -0.60
N GLY A 249 4.88 4.18 -1.51
CA GLY A 249 5.06 4.76 -2.85
C GLY A 249 3.77 4.89 -3.65
N LEU A 250 3.65 5.93 -4.49
CA LEU A 250 2.54 6.06 -5.43
C LEU A 250 3.12 6.39 -6.80
N VAL A 251 2.81 5.58 -7.82
CA VAL A 251 3.34 5.79 -9.17
C VAL A 251 2.28 5.55 -10.24
N PHE A 252 2.32 6.42 -11.25
CA PHE A 252 1.39 6.46 -12.37
C PHE A 252 1.59 5.33 -13.38
N ASN A 253 0.48 4.80 -13.90
CA ASN A 253 0.27 4.49 -15.31
C ASN A 253 -1.25 4.31 -15.58
N GLN A 254 -1.69 4.66 -16.80
CA GLN A 254 -3.06 4.55 -17.32
C GLN A 254 -4.12 5.39 -16.57
N LEU A 255 -4.08 6.72 -16.71
CA LEU A 255 -5.17 7.58 -16.24
C LEU A 255 -6.20 7.78 -17.36
N PRO A 256 -7.52 7.63 -17.12
CA PRO A 256 -8.54 7.96 -18.12
C PRO A 256 -8.58 9.48 -18.42
N LYS A 257 -8.61 9.86 -19.70
CA LYS A 257 -8.64 11.27 -20.14
C LYS A 257 -9.78 12.09 -19.55
N MET A 258 -10.95 11.47 -19.40
CA MET A 258 -12.13 12.10 -18.80
C MET A 258 -11.91 12.51 -17.33
N LEU A 259 -11.14 11.72 -16.57
CA LEU A 259 -10.94 11.94 -15.13
C LEU A 259 -9.66 12.70 -14.80
N TYR A 260 -8.76 12.83 -15.78
CA TYR A 260 -7.43 13.42 -15.66
C TYR A 260 -7.03 14.26 -16.90
N PRO A 261 -7.87 15.20 -17.37
CA PRO A 261 -7.57 15.99 -18.56
C PRO A 261 -6.28 16.81 -18.44
N GLU A 262 -5.97 17.31 -17.23
CA GLU A 262 -4.75 18.04 -16.90
C GLU A 262 -3.48 17.22 -17.11
N TYR A 263 -3.50 15.92 -16.78
CA TYR A 263 -2.35 15.03 -16.98
C TYR A 263 -2.14 14.72 -18.46
N HIS A 264 -3.23 14.53 -19.20
CA HIS A 264 -3.12 14.33 -20.65
C HIS A 264 -2.57 15.58 -21.32
N LYS A 265 -2.87 16.77 -20.77
CA LYS A 265 -2.28 18.02 -21.24
C LYS A 265 -0.78 18.09 -20.97
N VAL A 266 -0.32 17.77 -19.77
CA VAL A 266 1.12 17.70 -19.44
C VAL A 266 1.81 16.66 -20.32
N HIS A 267 1.22 15.47 -20.46
CA HIS A 267 1.76 14.40 -21.30
C HIS A 267 1.84 14.80 -22.79
N GLN A 268 0.86 15.56 -23.28
CA GLN A 268 0.88 16.18 -24.60
C GLN A 268 2.05 17.17 -24.70
N MET A 269 2.20 18.08 -23.74
CA MET A 269 3.32 19.04 -23.68
C MET A 269 4.69 18.33 -23.62
N MET A 270 4.79 17.18 -22.94
CA MET A 270 6.02 16.37 -22.88
C MET A 270 6.37 15.75 -24.24
N ARG A 271 5.38 15.28 -25.03
CA ARG A 271 5.57 14.64 -26.34
C ARG A 271 5.80 15.64 -27.48
N GLU A 272 5.06 16.74 -27.50
CA GLU A 272 5.01 17.66 -28.65
C GLU A 272 6.22 18.63 -28.71
N GLN A 273 7.13 18.58 -27.73
CA GLN A 273 8.28 19.47 -27.67
C GLN A 273 9.56 18.80 -28.18
N SER A 274 9.82 19.00 -29.47
CA SER A 274 11.15 18.84 -30.07
C SER A 274 11.85 20.20 -30.10
N ILE A 275 13.18 20.20 -29.99
CA ILE A 275 14.06 21.39 -30.02
C ILE A 275 13.85 22.26 -31.28
N LEU A 276 13.16 21.73 -32.30
CA LEU A 276 13.04 22.29 -33.65
C LEU A 276 11.73 23.04 -33.94
N SER A 277 10.78 23.14 -33.01
CA SER A 277 9.51 23.86 -33.23
C SER A 277 9.15 24.82 -32.08
N PRO A 278 8.88 26.12 -32.37
CA PRO A 278 8.39 27.05 -31.36
C PRO A 278 7.04 26.58 -30.83
N SER A 279 6.99 26.28 -29.52
CA SER A 279 5.82 25.76 -28.84
C SER A 279 4.78 26.87 -28.60
N PRO A 280 3.48 26.54 -28.55
CA PRO A 280 2.46 27.49 -28.10
C PRO A 280 2.47 27.74 -26.57
N TYR A 281 3.27 27.01 -25.77
CA TYR A 281 3.35 27.17 -24.30
C TYR A 281 4.62 27.90 -23.89
N GLU A 282 4.51 29.22 -23.72
CA GLU A 282 5.59 30.06 -23.22
C GLU A 282 6.06 29.60 -21.83
N GLY A 283 7.38 29.46 -21.65
CA GLY A 283 8.00 29.12 -20.37
C GLY A 283 8.14 27.62 -20.03
N TYR A 284 7.63 26.70 -20.86
CA TYR A 284 7.80 25.25 -20.66
C TYR A 284 8.72 24.62 -21.72
N ARG A 285 9.75 23.89 -21.28
CA ARG A 285 10.69 23.15 -22.14
C ARG A 285 10.89 21.71 -21.64
N SER A 286 10.44 20.75 -22.43
CA SER A 286 10.66 19.32 -22.26
C SER A 286 12.02 18.93 -22.85
N LEU A 287 12.74 18.06 -22.17
CA LEU A 287 14.02 17.50 -22.60
C LEU A 287 13.90 15.97 -22.63
N PRO A 288 13.11 15.40 -23.57
CA PRO A 288 12.93 13.95 -23.65
C PRO A 288 14.28 13.27 -23.86
N GLU A 289 14.46 12.11 -23.22
CA GLU A 289 15.66 11.27 -23.33
C GLU A 289 16.99 11.96 -22.92
N HIS A 290 16.93 13.16 -22.32
CA HIS A 290 18.13 13.80 -21.78
C HIS A 290 18.44 13.25 -20.39
N GLN A 291 19.72 13.03 -20.11
CA GLN A 291 20.21 12.61 -18.81
C GLN A 291 20.86 13.79 -18.08
N LEU A 292 20.39 14.09 -16.88
CA LEU A 292 21.10 15.02 -15.99
C LEU A 292 22.42 14.37 -15.54
N LEU A 293 23.54 15.04 -15.79
CA LEU A 293 24.87 14.56 -15.41
C LEU A 293 25.33 15.14 -14.07
N LEU A 294 25.24 16.46 -13.90
CA LEU A 294 25.64 17.14 -12.66
C LEU A 294 25.01 18.54 -12.53
N PHE A 295 24.91 18.99 -11.29
CA PHE A 295 24.66 20.40 -10.95
C PHE A 295 26.01 21.09 -10.71
N LYS A 296 26.19 22.25 -11.33
CA LYS A 296 27.37 23.10 -11.15
C LYS A 296 27.11 24.16 -10.08
N GLU A 297 28.19 24.62 -9.44
CA GLU A 297 28.14 25.64 -8.39
C GLU A 297 27.57 26.98 -8.86
N ASP A 298 27.66 27.29 -10.16
CA ASP A 298 27.20 28.52 -10.80
C ASP A 298 25.72 28.50 -11.18
N ARG A 299 24.90 27.70 -10.47
CA ARG A 299 23.46 27.51 -10.73
C ARG A 299 23.16 27.01 -12.14
N GLN A 300 24.01 26.14 -12.67
CA GLN A 300 23.80 25.48 -13.95
C GLN A 300 23.60 23.98 -13.76
N ALA A 301 22.89 23.35 -14.70
CA ALA A 301 22.88 21.90 -14.84
C ALA A 301 23.40 21.48 -16.20
N LEU A 302 24.20 20.42 -16.21
CA LEU A 302 24.70 19.76 -17.41
C LEU A 302 23.80 18.57 -17.73
N PHE A 303 23.24 18.57 -18.94
CA PHE A 303 22.48 17.45 -19.48
C PHE A 303 23.20 16.87 -20.68
N GLN A 304 23.11 15.55 -20.84
CA GLN A 304 23.49 14.85 -22.05
C GLN A 304 22.23 14.54 -22.86
N ASP A 305 22.26 14.80 -24.17
CA ASP A 305 21.18 14.41 -25.08
C ASP A 305 21.40 13.00 -25.66
N PRO A 306 20.41 12.43 -26.40
CA PRO A 306 20.51 11.06 -26.91
C PRO A 306 21.65 10.84 -27.92
N GLN A 307 22.21 11.91 -28.49
CA GLN A 307 23.36 11.87 -29.38
C GLN A 307 24.69 11.97 -28.61
N GLY A 308 24.64 12.03 -27.28
CA GLY A 308 25.80 12.18 -26.40
C GLY A 308 26.28 13.63 -26.26
N LEU A 309 25.61 14.61 -26.86
CA LEU A 309 26.01 16.01 -26.81
C LEU A 309 25.61 16.64 -25.47
N HIS A 310 26.51 17.44 -24.91
CA HIS A 310 26.29 18.11 -23.65
C HIS A 310 25.63 19.48 -23.83
N LYS A 311 24.59 19.76 -23.05
CA LYS A 311 23.88 21.04 -23.00
C LYS A 311 23.82 21.57 -21.57
N VAL A 312 24.01 22.88 -21.42
CA VAL A 312 24.03 23.56 -20.14
C VAL A 312 22.79 24.43 -20.01
N PHE A 313 22.11 24.35 -18.87
CA PHE A 313 20.94 25.17 -18.57
C PHE A 313 21.15 25.94 -17.27
N GLY A 314 20.88 27.24 -17.29
CA GLY A 314 20.80 28.05 -16.07
C GLY A 314 19.54 27.74 -15.29
N LEU A 315 19.65 27.64 -13.97
CA LEU A 315 18.59 27.23 -13.07
C LEU A 315 18.45 28.21 -11.91
N SER A 316 17.25 28.32 -11.36
CA SER A 316 16.99 29.05 -10.11
C SER A 316 16.40 28.16 -9.02
N LEU A 317 15.80 27.04 -9.40
CA LEU A 317 15.21 26.03 -8.53
C LEU A 317 15.30 24.68 -9.23
N VAL A 318 15.52 23.61 -8.45
CA VAL A 318 15.48 22.22 -8.91
C VAL A 318 14.47 21.47 -8.06
N LEU A 319 13.54 20.79 -8.72
CA LEU A 319 12.59 19.87 -8.08
C LEU A 319 12.86 18.46 -8.63
N VAL A 320 13.35 17.56 -7.78
CA VAL A 320 13.63 16.16 -8.15
C VAL A 320 12.38 15.31 -7.91
N LEU A 321 11.68 14.96 -8.99
CA LEU A 321 10.39 14.25 -8.95
C LEU A 321 10.44 12.94 -9.75
N ILE A 322 11.50 12.14 -9.54
CA ILE A 322 11.78 10.91 -10.30
C ILE A 322 11.20 9.62 -9.67
N GLY A 323 10.38 9.77 -8.63
CA GLY A 323 9.84 8.68 -7.84
C GLY A 323 10.69 8.35 -6.61
N SER A 324 10.38 7.22 -5.97
CA SER A 324 11.08 6.71 -4.79
C SER A 324 11.36 5.22 -4.95
N HIS A 325 12.41 4.75 -4.26
CA HIS A 325 12.65 3.32 -4.07
C HIS A 325 12.23 2.93 -2.65
N PRO A 326 11.62 1.75 -2.47
CA PRO A 326 11.39 1.22 -1.13
C PRO A 326 12.73 0.99 -0.43
N ASP A 327 12.79 1.36 0.85
CA ASP A 327 13.95 1.08 1.71
C ASP A 327 13.71 -0.24 2.45
N LEU A 328 14.25 -1.32 1.88
CA LEU A 328 14.22 -2.67 2.46
C LEU A 328 15.61 -3.09 2.96
N SER A 329 16.48 -2.14 3.29
CA SER A 329 17.84 -2.41 3.78
C SER A 329 17.90 -3.25 5.05
N PHE A 330 16.79 -3.34 5.79
CA PHE A 330 16.60 -4.22 6.94
C PHE A 330 16.39 -5.70 6.57
N LEU A 331 16.28 -6.05 5.29
CA LEU A 331 16.24 -7.44 4.82
C LEU A 331 17.62 -7.89 4.31
N PRO A 332 17.94 -9.19 4.39
CA PRO A 332 19.11 -9.77 3.72
C PRO A 332 19.16 -9.39 2.24
N GLY A 333 20.29 -8.84 1.80
CA GLY A 333 20.49 -8.37 0.42
C GLY A 333 19.49 -7.28 -0.01
N ALA A 334 18.96 -6.49 0.93
CA ALA A 334 17.91 -5.51 0.72
C ALA A 334 16.64 -6.07 0.04
N GLY A 335 16.38 -7.37 0.20
CA GLY A 335 15.23 -8.04 -0.40
C GLY A 335 15.33 -8.29 -1.91
N ALA A 336 16.50 -8.12 -2.54
CA ALA A 336 16.65 -8.33 -3.99
C ALA A 336 16.22 -9.75 -4.43
N HIS A 337 16.53 -10.76 -3.63
CA HIS A 337 16.14 -12.16 -3.86
C HIS A 337 14.62 -12.41 -3.83
N LEU A 338 13.83 -11.46 -3.31
CA LEU A 338 12.38 -11.55 -3.24
C LEU A 338 11.70 -10.95 -4.48
N ALA A 339 12.43 -10.26 -5.35
CA ALA A 339 11.87 -9.61 -6.53
C ALA A 339 11.54 -10.62 -7.64
N VAL A 340 10.67 -10.23 -8.58
CA VAL A 340 10.32 -11.03 -9.77
C VAL A 340 11.56 -11.45 -10.57
N ASP A 341 12.49 -10.52 -10.74
CA ASP A 341 13.81 -10.77 -11.32
C ASP A 341 14.89 -10.46 -10.27
N PRO A 342 15.48 -11.49 -9.63
CA PRO A 342 16.53 -11.31 -8.61
C PRO A 342 17.80 -10.61 -9.10
N ASP A 343 18.04 -10.58 -10.42
CA ASP A 343 19.22 -9.95 -11.03
C ASP A 343 19.01 -8.44 -11.29
N GLN A 344 17.78 -7.94 -11.10
CA GLN A 344 17.43 -6.54 -11.26
C GLN A 344 17.17 -5.85 -9.91
N PRO A 345 17.45 -4.55 -9.77
CA PRO A 345 17.12 -3.82 -8.55
C PRO A 345 15.62 -3.86 -8.25
N LEU A 346 15.27 -4.09 -6.98
CA LEU A 346 13.88 -4.07 -6.53
C LEU A 346 13.25 -2.69 -6.78
N SER A 347 12.07 -2.71 -7.40
CA SER A 347 11.32 -1.50 -7.75
C SER A 347 9.83 -1.79 -7.78
N ALA A 348 9.06 -1.03 -7.01
CA ALA A 348 7.60 -1.11 -6.95
C ALA A 348 6.87 -1.07 -8.31
N LYS A 349 7.52 -0.50 -9.35
CA LYS A 349 6.95 -0.39 -10.69
C LYS A 349 7.50 -1.38 -11.70
N ARG A 350 8.81 -1.67 -11.63
CA ARG A 350 9.51 -2.42 -12.70
C ARG A 350 9.89 -3.83 -12.30
N ASN A 351 10.13 -4.05 -11.01
CA ASN A 351 10.59 -5.32 -10.45
C ASN A 351 10.10 -5.43 -9.00
N PRO A 352 8.77 -5.53 -8.79
CA PRO A 352 8.20 -5.65 -7.45
C PRO A 352 8.61 -6.98 -6.79
N ILE A 353 8.27 -7.16 -5.52
CA ILE A 353 8.36 -8.46 -4.85
C ILE A 353 7.44 -9.45 -5.56
N ASP A 354 7.96 -10.63 -5.86
CA ASP A 354 7.20 -11.71 -6.45
C ASP A 354 6.29 -12.33 -5.38
N VAL A 355 4.99 -12.26 -5.62
CA VAL A 355 3.96 -12.73 -4.69
C VAL A 355 2.94 -13.59 -5.43
N GLU A 356 2.38 -14.57 -4.72
CA GLU A 356 1.26 -15.34 -5.24
C GLU A 356 0.01 -14.42 -5.35
N PRO A 357 -0.66 -14.36 -6.51
CA PRO A 357 -1.66 -13.32 -6.82
C PRO A 357 -2.90 -13.26 -5.90
N PHE A 358 -3.27 -14.34 -5.24
CA PHE A 358 -4.50 -14.45 -4.44
C PHE A 358 -4.25 -14.50 -2.93
N THR A 359 -2.99 -14.61 -2.52
CA THR A 359 -2.58 -14.64 -1.11
C THR A 359 -1.61 -13.52 -0.75
N TYR A 360 -0.94 -12.92 -1.74
CA TYR A 360 0.10 -11.90 -1.60
C TYR A 360 1.31 -12.37 -0.76
N GLN A 361 1.43 -13.68 -0.60
CA GLN A 361 2.57 -14.30 0.05
C GLN A 361 3.74 -14.34 -0.94
N SER A 362 4.96 -14.04 -0.48
CA SER A 362 6.15 -14.14 -1.31
C SER A 362 6.31 -15.56 -1.85
N THR A 363 6.63 -15.69 -3.13
CA THR A 363 6.92 -16.98 -3.78
C THR A 363 8.24 -17.57 -3.30
N GLN A 364 9.12 -16.74 -2.72
CA GLN A 364 10.47 -17.10 -2.32
C GLN A 364 10.60 -17.36 -0.82
N GLN A 365 9.67 -16.87 0.01
CA GLN A 365 9.75 -17.02 1.47
C GLN A 365 8.39 -17.25 2.12
N GLU A 366 8.20 -18.43 2.71
CA GLU A 366 7.00 -18.73 3.47
C GLU A 366 6.88 -17.81 4.70
N GLY A 367 5.65 -17.36 5.03
CA GLY A 367 5.37 -16.43 6.13
C GLY A 367 5.68 -14.97 5.82
N LEU A 368 6.38 -14.67 4.72
CA LEU A 368 6.60 -13.30 4.26
C LEU A 368 5.54 -12.90 3.24
N TYR A 369 4.94 -11.74 3.42
CA TYR A 369 3.94 -11.15 2.53
C TYR A 369 4.38 -9.75 2.12
N ALA A 370 3.97 -9.30 0.93
CA ALA A 370 4.18 -7.94 0.46
C ALA A 370 2.85 -7.35 0.02
N VAL A 371 2.57 -6.10 0.37
CA VAL A 371 1.33 -5.40 -0.02
C VAL A 371 1.64 -4.02 -0.60
N GLY A 372 0.65 -3.46 -1.29
CA GLY A 372 0.78 -2.14 -1.88
C GLY A 372 1.82 -2.10 -3.01
N PRO A 373 2.57 -1.00 -3.14
CA PRO A 373 3.61 -0.81 -4.16
C PRO A 373 4.66 -1.91 -4.19
N LEU A 374 5.00 -2.53 -3.06
CA LEU A 374 5.93 -3.67 -3.04
C LEU A 374 5.42 -4.87 -3.85
N ALA A 375 4.11 -5.04 -3.98
CA ALA A 375 3.46 -6.06 -4.80
C ALA A 375 2.95 -5.49 -6.14
N GLY A 376 3.34 -4.27 -6.53
CA GLY A 376 2.91 -3.61 -7.76
C GLY A 376 1.61 -2.80 -7.67
N ASP A 377 0.95 -2.76 -6.50
CA ASP A 377 -0.27 -1.99 -6.28
C ASP A 377 0.04 -0.54 -5.92
N ASN A 378 0.10 0.34 -6.93
CA ASN A 378 0.64 1.69 -6.77
C ASN A 378 -0.40 2.78 -6.43
N PHE A 379 -1.68 2.44 -6.29
CA PHE A 379 -2.73 3.41 -5.96
C PHE A 379 -3.46 2.97 -4.70
N VAL A 380 -3.72 3.92 -3.78
CA VAL A 380 -4.49 3.66 -2.53
C VAL A 380 -5.79 2.91 -2.78
N ARG A 381 -6.46 3.20 -3.89
CA ARG A 381 -7.68 2.50 -4.32
C ARG A 381 -7.47 0.97 -4.38
N PHE A 382 -6.33 0.52 -4.88
CA PHE A 382 -5.98 -0.88 -5.15
C PHE A 382 -5.19 -1.58 -4.03
N VAL A 383 -4.40 -0.85 -3.22
CA VAL A 383 -3.60 -1.48 -2.14
C VAL A 383 -4.44 -2.25 -1.11
N GLN A 384 -5.73 -1.93 -1.03
CA GLN A 384 -6.70 -2.58 -0.16
C GLN A 384 -6.98 -4.04 -0.60
N GLY A 385 -6.82 -4.37 -1.88
CA GLY A 385 -7.00 -5.73 -2.39
C GLY A 385 -5.94 -6.69 -1.86
N GLY A 386 -4.68 -6.26 -1.85
CA GLY A 386 -3.61 -7.03 -1.20
C GLY A 386 -3.89 -7.27 0.27
N ALA A 387 -4.41 -6.28 0.99
CA ALA A 387 -4.84 -6.46 2.37
C ALA A 387 -5.96 -7.52 2.52
N LEU A 388 -6.92 -7.58 1.60
CA LEU A 388 -7.96 -8.61 1.56
C LEU A 388 -7.38 -10.01 1.31
N ALA A 389 -6.47 -10.14 0.34
CA ALA A 389 -5.78 -11.38 0.01
C ALA A 389 -4.98 -11.94 1.20
N VAL A 390 -4.15 -11.10 1.83
CA VAL A 390 -3.35 -11.49 3.01
C VAL A 390 -4.26 -11.91 4.17
N ALA A 391 -5.32 -11.14 4.46
CA ALA A 391 -6.25 -11.48 5.53
C ALA A 391 -6.98 -12.81 5.27
N SER A 392 -7.46 -13.04 4.04
CA SER A 392 -8.09 -14.30 3.64
C SER A 392 -7.13 -15.49 3.80
N SER A 393 -5.90 -15.34 3.31
CA SER A 393 -4.84 -16.36 3.43
C SER A 393 -4.55 -16.71 4.90
N LEU A 394 -4.32 -15.71 5.74
CA LEU A 394 -4.00 -15.91 7.17
C LEU A 394 -5.18 -16.52 7.95
N LEU A 395 -6.41 -16.09 7.70
CA LEU A 395 -7.61 -16.66 8.34
C LEU A 395 -7.81 -18.13 7.97
N ARG A 396 -7.61 -18.48 6.69
CA ARG A 396 -7.67 -19.87 6.23
C ARG A 396 -6.57 -20.72 6.84
N LYS A 397 -5.37 -20.17 7.04
CA LYS A 397 -4.27 -20.86 7.75
C LYS A 397 -4.61 -21.11 9.23
N GLU A 398 -5.22 -20.14 9.93
CA GLU A 398 -5.61 -20.34 11.33
C GLU A 398 -6.78 -21.32 11.47
N ALA A 399 -7.77 -21.32 10.56
CA ALA A 399 -8.89 -22.27 10.57
C ALA A 399 -8.47 -23.74 10.32
N ARG A 400 -7.30 -23.97 9.70
CA ARG A 400 -6.75 -25.31 9.45
C ARG A 400 -5.93 -25.86 10.62
N LYS A 401 -5.61 -25.05 11.63
CA LYS A 401 -4.88 -25.52 12.82
C LYS A 401 -5.86 -26.29 13.72
N PRO A 402 -5.56 -27.54 14.12
CA PRO A 402 -6.39 -28.25 15.10
C PRO A 402 -6.37 -27.50 16.45
N PRO A 403 -7.46 -27.58 17.24
CA PRO A 403 -7.61 -26.90 18.52
C PRO A 403 -6.61 -27.36 19.58
#